data_AF-A0A0S1XZ63-F1
#
_entry.id   AF-A0A0S1XZ63-F1
#
_cell.length_a   1.000
_cell.length_b   1.000
_cell.length_c   1.000
_cell.angle_alpha   90.00
_cell.angle_beta   90.00
_cell.angle_gamma   90.00
#
_symmetry.space_group_name_H-M   'P 1'
#
loop_
_entity.id
_entity.type
_entity.pdbx_description
1 polymer ?
#
loop_
_entity_poly.entity_id
_entity_poly.type
_entity_poly.pdbx_seq_one_letter_code
_entity_poly.pdbx_strand_id
1 'polypeptide(L)'
;MSTEKSKRFFSRCLDGEADLWRIFWLVYVSGEIIFRVWIRLGVEIVRETGHTHFVLGVLLLHLVFGLWVVMSVWRCAKNVQWRFAYYLGRFFSALGALGLAVGAHELLQIIKLLS
;
A
#
# COMPACT_ATOMS: atom_id res chain seq x y z
N MET A 1 -17.39 -6.68 19.05
CA MET A 1 -18.25 -6.77 17.84
C MET A 1 -17.63 -6.11 16.58
N SER A 2 -16.35 -5.71 16.58
CA SER A 2 -15.69 -4.98 15.47
C SER A 2 -14.85 -5.87 14.53
N THR A 3 -14.34 -7.01 14.99
CA THR A 3 -13.37 -7.83 14.25
C THR A 3 -13.98 -8.59 13.07
N GLU A 4 -15.21 -9.12 13.18
CA GLU A 4 -15.87 -9.79 12.05
C GLU A 4 -16.20 -8.83 10.90
N LYS A 5 -16.67 -7.61 11.23
CA LYS A 5 -16.99 -6.61 10.21
C LYS A 5 -15.73 -6.18 9.45
N SER A 6 -14.61 -6.03 10.16
CA SER A 6 -13.32 -5.72 9.54
C SER A 6 -12.80 -6.89 8.69
N LYS A 7 -12.86 -8.13 9.18
CA LYS A 7 -12.47 -9.32 8.40
C LYS A 7 -13.28 -9.44 7.10
N ARG A 8 -14.59 -9.19 7.15
CA ARG A 8 -15.43 -9.12 5.95
C ARG A 8 -15.01 -8.01 5.00
N PHE A 9 -14.58 -6.86 5.51
CA PHE A 9 -14.14 -5.76 4.65
C PHE A 9 -12.88 -6.12 3.86
N PHE A 10 -11.84 -6.65 4.51
CA PHE A 10 -10.59 -7.03 3.83
C PHE A 10 -10.82 -8.10 2.75
N SER A 11 -11.65 -9.12 3.03
CA SER A 11 -12.02 -10.13 2.04
C SER A 11 -12.76 -9.50 0.86
N ARG A 12 -13.82 -8.72 1.13
CA ARG A 12 -14.63 -8.07 0.09
C ARG A 12 -13.81 -7.18 -0.85
N CYS A 13 -12.78 -6.51 -0.34
CA CYS A 13 -11.85 -5.74 -1.17
C CYS A 13 -11.08 -6.64 -2.15
N LEU A 14 -10.58 -7.78 -1.67
CA LEU A 14 -9.91 -8.77 -2.51
C LEU A 14 -10.87 -9.50 -3.43
N ASP A 15 -12.11 -9.74 -3.03
CA ASP A 15 -13.12 -10.40 -3.89
C ASP A 15 -13.66 -9.44 -4.96
N GLY A 16 -13.36 -8.14 -4.81
CA GLY A 16 -13.83 -7.11 -5.72
C GLY A 16 -15.30 -6.81 -5.51
N GLU A 17 -15.79 -6.81 -4.27
CA GLU A 17 -17.18 -6.56 -3.87
C GLU A 17 -17.35 -5.25 -3.06
N ALA A 18 -16.25 -4.56 -2.80
CA ALA A 18 -16.24 -3.29 -2.09
C ALA A 18 -16.26 -2.11 -3.06
N ASP A 19 -16.72 -0.95 -2.56
CA ASP A 19 -16.79 0.27 -3.35
C ASP A 19 -15.40 0.84 -3.62
N LEU A 20 -15.09 1.10 -4.90
CA LEU A 20 -13.80 1.61 -5.35
C LEU A 20 -13.38 2.87 -4.59
N TRP A 21 -14.27 3.85 -4.47
CA TRP A 21 -13.99 5.13 -3.81
C TRP A 21 -13.64 4.99 -2.34
N ARG A 22 -14.28 4.04 -1.66
CA ARG A 22 -14.01 3.77 -0.25
C ARG A 22 -12.60 3.21 -0.07
N ILE A 23 -12.18 2.27 -0.91
CA ILE A 23 -10.82 1.72 -0.87
C ILE A 23 -9.80 2.78 -1.29
N PHE A 24 -10.08 3.53 -2.34
CA PHE A 24 -9.16 4.55 -2.84
C PHE A 24 -8.85 5.61 -1.77
N TRP A 25 -9.87 6.22 -1.15
CA TRP A 25 -9.61 7.27 -0.15
C TRP A 25 -9.13 6.73 1.20
N LEU A 26 -9.81 5.70 1.74
CA LEU A 26 -9.54 5.22 3.10
C LEU A 26 -8.34 4.28 3.22
N VAL A 27 -7.88 3.71 2.11
CA VAL A 27 -6.80 2.73 2.15
C VAL A 27 -5.63 3.20 1.31
N TYR A 28 -5.87 3.58 0.05
CA TYR A 28 -4.78 4.01 -0.83
C TYR A 28 -4.21 5.37 -0.36
N VAL A 29 -5.03 6.42 -0.28
CA VAL A 29 -4.55 7.77 0.05
C VAL A 29 -4.09 7.89 1.50
N SER A 30 -4.95 7.55 2.47
CA SER A 30 -4.59 7.67 3.90
C SER A 30 -3.46 6.71 4.29
N GLY A 31 -3.47 5.48 3.77
CA GLY A 31 -2.42 4.49 4.01
C GLY A 31 -1.07 4.98 3.50
N GLU A 32 -1.01 5.48 2.26
CA GLU A 32 0.23 6.07 1.72
C GLU A 32 0.76 7.23 2.57
N ILE A 33 -0.12 8.13 3.02
CA ILE A 33 0.29 9.25 3.87
C ILE A 33 0.92 8.73 5.17
N ILE A 34 0.29 7.74 5.82
CA ILE A 34 0.82 7.13 7.04
C ILE A 34 2.20 6.50 6.74
N PHE A 35 2.33 5.66 5.71
CA PHE A 35 3.61 5.03 5.39
C PHE A 35 4.72 6.04 5.09
N ARG A 36 4.42 7.13 4.36
CA ARG A 36 5.41 8.20 4.11
C ARG A 36 5.90 8.85 5.40
N VAL A 37 5.00 9.09 6.35
CA VAL A 37 5.37 9.64 7.67
C VAL A 37 6.26 8.65 8.42
N TRP A 38 5.87 7.37 8.48
CA TRP A 38 6.64 6.33 9.16
C TRP A 38 8.02 6.10 8.54
N ILE A 39 8.12 6.12 7.21
CA ILE A 39 9.41 6.00 6.51
C ILE A 39 10.31 7.20 6.83
N ARG A 40 9.78 8.44 6.81
CA ARG A 40 10.57 9.63 7.17
C ARG A 40 11.07 9.57 8.61
N LEU A 41 10.20 9.20 9.56
CA LEU A 41 10.59 9.02 10.96
C LEU A 41 11.64 7.92 11.09
N GLY A 42 11.47 6.81 10.38
CA GLY A 42 12.45 5.73 10.38
C GLY A 42 13.82 6.17 9.85
N VAL A 43 13.86 6.96 8.77
CA VAL A 43 15.12 7.52 8.24
C VAL A 43 15.82 8.40 9.28
N GLU A 44 15.06 9.23 10.01
CA GLU A 44 15.64 10.07 11.08
C GLU A 44 16.19 9.21 12.22
N ILE A 45 15.44 8.19 12.66
CA ILE A 45 15.91 7.25 13.69
C ILE A 45 17.20 6.54 13.24
N VAL A 46 17.28 6.11 11.97
CA VAL A 46 18.50 5.48 11.43
C VAL A 46 19.66 6.46 11.42
N ARG A 47 19.43 7.74 11.09
CA ARG A 47 20.49 8.76 11.13
C ARG A 47 21.02 8.99 12.55
N GLU A 48 20.15 9.01 13.55
CA GLU A 48 20.55 9.28 14.94
C GLU A 48 21.13 8.05 15.64
N THR A 49 20.59 6.86 15.38
CA THR A 49 20.90 5.65 16.16
C THR A 49 21.68 4.58 15.39
N GLY A 50 21.66 4.63 14.06
CA GLY A 50 22.20 3.57 13.20
C GLY A 50 21.33 2.30 13.11
N HIS A 51 20.16 2.25 13.78
CA HIS A 51 19.32 1.05 13.83
C HIS A 51 18.47 0.87 12.56
N THR A 52 19.02 0.21 11.54
CA THR A 52 18.37 0.00 10.23
C THR A 52 17.17 -0.96 10.25
N HIS A 53 17.09 -1.85 11.24
CA HIS A 53 16.03 -2.85 11.37
C HIS A 53 14.62 -2.25 11.37
N PHE A 54 14.43 -1.09 12.00
CA PHE A 54 13.13 -0.42 12.04
C PHE A 54 12.68 0.02 10.64
N VAL A 55 13.58 0.65 9.88
CA VAL A 55 13.29 1.09 8.50
C VAL A 55 13.01 -0.10 7.59
N LEU A 56 13.78 -1.19 7.72
CA LEU A 56 13.54 -2.41 6.96
C LEU A 56 12.15 -3.00 7.25
N GLY A 57 11.75 -3.03 8.53
CA GLY A 57 10.42 -3.49 8.93
C GLY A 57 9.28 -2.63 8.37
N VAL A 58 9.42 -1.31 8.42
CA VAL A 58 8.43 -0.37 7.85
C VAL A 58 8.34 -0.50 6.33
N LEU A 59 9.48 -0.61 5.64
CA LEU A 59 9.51 -0.81 4.18
C LEU A 59 8.86 -2.14 3.77
N LEU A 60 9.15 -3.23 4.48
CA LEU A 60 8.52 -4.52 4.21
C LEU A 60 7.00 -4.46 4.41
N LEU A 61 6.54 -3.83 5.50
CA LEU A 61 5.12 -3.66 5.76
C LEU A 61 4.43 -2.80 4.69
N HIS A 62 5.11 -1.75 4.22
CA HIS A 62 4.64 -0.91 3.11
C HIS A 62 4.47 -1.72 1.82
N LEU A 63 5.42 -2.59 1.49
CA LEU A 63 5.33 -3.45 0.31
C LEU A 63 4.13 -4.40 0.36
N VAL A 64 3.96 -5.11 1.49
CA VAL A 64 2.84 -6.05 1.69
C VAL A 64 1.51 -5.32 1.65
N PHE A 65 1.40 -4.19 2.38
CA PHE A 65 0.20 -3.37 2.39
C PHE A 65 -0.10 -2.83 0.99
N GLY A 66 0.88 -2.21 0.34
CA GLY A 66 0.71 -1.62 -0.98
C GLY A 66 0.28 -2.65 -2.02
N LEU A 67 0.85 -3.86 -2.00
CA LEU A 67 0.42 -4.95 -2.88
C LEU A 67 -1.06 -5.29 -2.65
N TRP A 68 -1.47 -5.39 -1.38
CA TRP A 68 -2.86 -5.61 -1.03
C TRP A 68 -3.79 -4.50 -1.54
N VAL A 69 -3.39 -3.23 -1.42
CA VAL A 69 -4.16 -2.09 -1.92
C VAL A 69 -4.27 -2.13 -3.44
N VAL A 70 -3.16 -2.31 -4.15
CA VAL A 70 -3.12 -2.37 -5.62
C VAL A 70 -4.05 -3.46 -6.13
N MET A 71 -3.99 -4.66 -5.56
CA MET A 71 -4.89 -5.76 -5.93
C MET A 71 -6.35 -5.42 -5.63
N SER A 72 -6.62 -4.82 -4.48
CA SER A 72 -7.98 -4.46 -4.06
C SER A 72 -8.60 -3.40 -4.98
N VAL A 73 -7.85 -2.33 -5.29
CA VAL A 73 -8.31 -1.26 -6.19
C VAL A 73 -8.51 -1.81 -7.61
N TRP A 74 -7.57 -2.63 -8.10
CA TRP A 74 -7.68 -3.28 -9.40
C TRP A 74 -8.96 -4.11 -9.50
N ARG A 75 -9.23 -4.96 -8.52
CA ARG A 75 -10.42 -5.83 -8.51
C ARG A 75 -11.72 -5.06 -8.29
N CYS A 76 -11.73 -4.04 -7.44
CA CYS A 76 -12.91 -3.23 -7.15
C CYS A 76 -13.22 -2.18 -8.23
N ALA A 77 -12.29 -1.89 -9.14
CA ALA A 77 -12.52 -0.94 -10.24
C ALA A 77 -13.75 -1.32 -11.08
N LYS A 78 -14.01 -2.63 -11.27
CA LYS A 78 -15.16 -3.15 -12.02
C LYS A 78 -16.52 -2.81 -11.41
N ASN A 79 -16.57 -2.43 -10.14
CA ASN A 79 -17.83 -2.15 -9.42
C ASN A 79 -18.38 -0.75 -9.71
N VAL A 80 -17.66 0.07 -10.47
CA VAL A 80 -18.10 1.42 -10.79
C VAL A 80 -18.79 1.43 -12.15
N GLN A 81 -20.01 1.95 -12.18
CA GLN A 81 -20.79 2.07 -13.42
C GLN A 81 -20.18 3.06 -14.43
N TRP A 82 -19.47 4.07 -13.93
CA TRP A 82 -18.85 5.10 -14.77
C TRP A 82 -17.53 4.62 -15.36
N ARG A 83 -17.49 4.46 -16.69
CA ARG A 83 -16.31 3.95 -17.45
C ARG A 83 -15.03 4.73 -17.15
N PHE A 84 -15.10 6.05 -17.00
CA PHE A 84 -13.92 6.86 -16.70
C PHE A 84 -13.31 6.48 -15.35
N ALA A 85 -14.14 6.34 -14.31
CA ALA A 85 -13.68 5.94 -12.98
C ALA A 85 -13.11 4.51 -12.95
N TYR A 86 -13.66 3.59 -13.77
CA TYR A 86 -13.08 2.27 -13.98
C TYR A 86 -11.63 2.36 -14.47
N TYR A 87 -11.39 3.08 -15.57
CA TYR A 87 -10.03 3.23 -16.13
C TYR A 87 -9.11 3.98 -15.18
N LEU A 88 -9.63 5.00 -14.49
CA LEU A 88 -8.87 5.76 -13.52
C LEU A 88 -8.39 4.87 -12.36
N GLY A 89 -9.26 4.01 -11.82
CA GLY A 89 -8.89 3.04 -10.79
C GLY A 89 -7.81 2.05 -11.25
N ARG A 90 -7.92 1.55 -12.49
CA ARG A 90 -6.91 0.66 -13.10
C ARG A 90 -5.58 1.37 -13.29
N PHE A 91 -5.61 2.60 -13.79
CA PHE A 91 -4.42 3.44 -13.99
C PHE A 91 -3.69 3.68 -12.67
N PHE A 92 -4.38 4.12 -11.63
CA PHE A 92 -3.77 4.31 -10.31
C PHE A 92 -3.26 3.00 -9.69
N SER A 93 -3.94 1.88 -9.89
CA SER A 93 -3.44 0.57 -9.45
C SER A 93 -2.13 0.21 -10.16
N ALA A 94 -2.02 0.46 -11.46
CA ALA A 94 -0.81 0.20 -12.23
C ALA A 94 0.35 1.12 -11.79
N LEU A 95 0.08 2.41 -11.57
CA LEU A 95 1.06 3.34 -11.00
C LEU A 95 1.51 2.92 -9.60
N GLY A 96 0.58 2.47 -8.75
CA GLY A 96 0.89 1.92 -7.43
C GLY A 96 1.80 0.69 -7.53
N ALA A 97 1.51 -0.23 -8.45
CA ALA A 97 2.34 -1.41 -8.70
C ALA A 97 3.77 -1.04 -9.12
N LEU A 98 3.91 -0.05 -10.01
CA LEU A 98 5.21 0.48 -10.42
C LEU A 98 5.97 1.10 -9.23
N GLY A 99 5.28 1.89 -8.41
CA GLY A 99 5.85 2.47 -7.19
C GLY A 99 6.35 1.40 -6.21
N LEU A 100 5.62 0.31 -6.06
CA LEU A 100 6.05 -0.83 -5.22
C LEU A 100 7.26 -1.55 -5.80
N ALA A 101 7.34 -1.71 -7.12
CA ALA A 101 8.51 -2.31 -7.76
C ALA A 101 9.77 -1.47 -7.53
N VAL A 102 9.66 -0.15 -7.64
CA VAL A 102 10.76 0.78 -7.30
C VAL A 102 11.11 0.66 -5.82
N GLY A 103 10.13 0.70 -4.92
CA GLY A 103 10.37 0.57 -3.48
C GLY A 103 11.03 -0.76 -3.09
N ALA A 104 10.64 -1.87 -3.74
CA ALA A 104 11.27 -3.17 -3.55
C ALA A 104 12.70 -3.19 -4.05
N HIS A 105 12.99 -2.54 -5.19
CA HIS A 105 14.35 -2.37 -5.68
C HIS A 105 15.22 -1.61 -4.68
N GLU A 106 14.75 -0.46 -4.17
CA GLU A 106 15.47 0.31 -3.14
C GLU A 106 15.75 -0.51 -1.88
N LEU A 107 14.75 -1.28 -1.41
CA LEU A 107 14.92 -2.16 -0.25
C LEU A 107 16.03 -3.20 -0.47
N LEU A 108 16.08 -3.82 -1.65
CA LEU A 108 17.12 -4.79 -1.98
C LEU A 108 18.52 -4.15 -2.03
N GLN A 109 18.63 -2.91 -2.51
CA GLN A 109 19.91 -2.18 -2.51
C GLN A 109 20.37 -1.88 -1.07
N ILE A 110 19.45 -1.44 -0.20
CA ILE A 110 19.76 -1.18 1.22
C ILE A 110 20.22 -2.47 1.91
N ILE A 111 19.53 -3.59 1.70
CA ILE A 111 19.91 -4.87 2.29
C ILE A 111 21.31 -5.28 1.85
N LYS A 112 21.64 -5.14 0.56
CA LYS A 112 22.98 -5.44 0.02
C LYS A 112 24.09 -4.57 0.60
N LEU A 113 23.79 -3.33 0.97
CA LEU A 113 24.77 -2.43 1.62
C LEU A 113 25.03 -2.80 3.09
N LEU A 114 24.09 -3.52 3.71
CA LEU A 114 24.17 -3.92 5.12
C LEU A 114 24.69 -5.34 5.34
N SER A 115 24.77 -6.16 4.28
CA SER A 115 25.33 -7.52 4.26
C SER A 115 26.81 -7.53 3.90
#